data_AF-A0A4P9Y0F5-F1
#
_entry.id   AF-A0A4P9Y0F5-F1
#
_cell.length_a   1.000
_cell.length_b   1.000
_cell.length_c   1.000
_cell.angle_alpha   90.00
_cell.angle_beta   90.00
_cell.angle_gamma   90.00
#
_symmetry.space_group_name_H-M   'P 1'
#
loop_
_entity.id
_entity.type
_entity.pdbx_description
1 polymer ?
#
loop_
_entity_poly.entity_id
_entity_poly.type
_entity_poly.pdbx_seq_one_letter_code
_entity_poly.pdbx_strand_id
1 'polypeptide(L)'
;GTFQTALNSLRKSIDGNHDALGLLLCIRINGAIISELSKRRIPGMDDFTHATSMLLWPRFQWVMDRHIESVRKVNVRKMPSAPESQMHPVMKRYTHFASSLLQLNHGYNDGNITTSITRLRSAIIVLMETVANEWDSHRNLAFLINNAHLTLETFSASRYTESETEFFRGFFNAKVNFYADKELQEHFSILLTFLQEHRPSTSKGKDPVKSIPVEELDRVSGDFNAAWRQRIAFVSTAAMKQFSNFKVGQTVLQATLSGLLLAYTRFTGLIERQGRHVTRDMAHPPISEQTLLLEMKKFRGTF
;
A
#
# COMPACT_ATOMS: atom_id res chain seq x y z
N GLY A 1 -10.87 41.63 -32.19
CA GLY A 1 -9.77 42.42 -31.61
C GLY A 1 -9.42 41.92 -30.21
N THR A 2 -10.22 42.31 -29.20
CA THR A 2 -9.91 42.08 -27.77
C THR A 2 -9.78 40.60 -27.39
N PHE A 3 -10.67 39.72 -27.86
CA PHE A 3 -10.60 38.28 -27.57
C PHE A 3 -9.33 37.63 -28.13
N GLN A 4 -8.88 38.04 -29.32
CA GLN A 4 -7.65 37.53 -29.91
C GLN A 4 -6.43 37.97 -29.09
N THR A 5 -6.41 39.22 -28.62
CA THR A 5 -5.36 39.71 -27.72
C THR A 5 -5.35 38.92 -26.41
N ALA A 6 -6.51 38.64 -25.83
CA ALA A 6 -6.63 37.83 -24.62
C ALA A 6 -6.12 36.40 -24.82
N LEU A 7 -6.46 35.74 -25.94
CA LEU A 7 -5.92 34.41 -26.29
C LEU A 7 -4.40 34.42 -26.45
N ASN A 8 -3.85 35.44 -27.11
CA ASN A 8 -2.42 35.59 -27.31
C ASN A 8 -1.68 35.82 -25.98
N SER A 9 -2.24 36.64 -25.09
CA SER A 9 -1.70 36.85 -23.75
C SER A 9 -1.78 35.59 -22.90
N LEU A 10 -2.91 34.87 -22.93
CA LEU A 10 -3.06 33.61 -22.22
C LEU A 10 -2.00 32.60 -22.69
N ARG A 11 -1.83 32.44 -24.01
CA ARG A 11 -0.81 31.56 -24.60
C ARG A 11 0.59 31.88 -24.07
N LYS A 12 0.97 33.15 -24.07
CA LYS A 12 2.27 33.59 -23.52
C LYS A 12 2.42 33.29 -22.03
N SER A 13 1.35 33.45 -21.24
CA SER A 13 1.38 33.22 -19.80
C SER A 13 1.43 31.74 -19.40
N ILE A 14 0.86 30.85 -20.21
CA ILE A 14 0.89 29.40 -19.95
C ILE A 14 2.16 28.74 -20.48
N ASP A 15 2.82 29.37 -21.46
CA ASP A 15 4.10 28.90 -22.01
C ASP A 15 5.19 28.97 -20.93
N GLY A 16 5.89 27.86 -20.69
CA GLY A 16 6.93 27.73 -19.67
C GLY A 16 6.42 27.49 -18.24
N ASN A 17 5.12 27.64 -17.97
CA ASN A 17 4.56 27.34 -16.64
C ASN A 17 4.35 25.82 -16.45
N HIS A 18 4.71 25.31 -15.27
CA HIS A 18 4.55 23.91 -14.86
C HIS A 18 3.50 23.73 -13.75
N ASP A 19 2.68 24.76 -13.49
CA ASP A 19 1.59 24.71 -12.52
C ASP A 19 0.34 24.05 -13.11
N ALA A 20 0.22 22.74 -12.92
CA ALA A 20 -0.95 21.98 -13.34
C ALA A 20 -2.23 22.35 -12.58
N LEU A 21 -2.15 22.80 -11.31
CA LEU A 21 -3.33 23.19 -10.54
C LEU A 21 -3.90 24.50 -11.04
N GLY A 22 -3.04 25.49 -11.30
CA GLY A 22 -3.44 26.76 -11.91
C GLY A 22 -4.08 26.55 -13.29
N LEU A 23 -3.48 25.70 -14.13
CA LEU A 23 -4.08 25.35 -15.43
C LEU A 23 -5.44 24.67 -15.28
N LEU A 24 -5.58 23.72 -14.35
CA LEU A 24 -6.87 23.06 -14.12
C LEU A 24 -7.92 24.03 -13.58
N LEU A 25 -7.55 24.96 -12.71
CA LEU A 25 -8.45 26.03 -12.26
C LEU A 25 -8.93 26.88 -13.43
N CYS A 26 -8.03 27.30 -14.33
CA CYS A 26 -8.40 28.02 -15.55
C CYS A 26 -9.37 27.21 -16.42
N ILE A 27 -9.14 25.90 -16.57
CA ILE A 27 -10.04 25.00 -17.29
C ILE A 27 -11.43 24.98 -16.64
N ARG A 28 -11.51 24.88 -15.30
CA ARG A 28 -12.80 24.88 -14.58
C ARG A 28 -13.53 26.21 -14.68
N ILE A 29 -12.80 27.33 -14.56
CA ILE A 29 -13.37 28.67 -14.75
C ILE A 29 -13.92 28.82 -16.17
N ASN A 30 -13.17 28.39 -17.19
CA ASN A 30 -13.65 28.44 -18.57
C ASN A 30 -14.91 27.57 -18.78
N GLY A 31 -14.94 26.37 -18.18
CA GLY A 31 -16.13 25.50 -18.20
C GLY A 31 -17.35 26.14 -17.54
N ALA A 32 -17.17 26.83 -16.40
CA ALA A 32 -18.25 27.56 -15.75
C ALA A 32 -18.76 28.73 -16.60
N ILE A 33 -17.86 29.46 -17.27
CA ILE A 33 -18.22 30.52 -18.23
C ILE A 33 -19.04 29.94 -19.38
N ILE A 34 -18.61 28.83 -20.00
CA ILE A 34 -19.35 28.15 -21.07
C ILE A 34 -20.77 27.77 -20.60
N SER A 35 -20.89 27.18 -19.42
CA SER A 35 -22.19 26.80 -18.85
C SER A 35 -23.12 27.99 -18.68
N GLU A 36 -22.60 29.12 -18.19
CA GLU A 36 -23.39 30.32 -17.94
C GLU A 36 -23.78 31.05 -19.24
N LEU A 37 -22.87 31.14 -20.21
CA LEU A 37 -23.15 31.70 -21.54
C LEU A 37 -24.25 30.90 -22.25
N SER A 38 -24.19 29.56 -22.15
CA SER A 38 -25.19 28.66 -22.71
C SER A 38 -26.58 28.89 -22.10
N LYS A 39 -26.67 29.04 -20.77
CA LYS A 39 -27.94 29.34 -20.07
C LYS A 39 -28.53 30.69 -20.49
N ARG A 40 -27.67 31.70 -20.67
CA ARG A 40 -28.07 33.06 -21.05
C ARG A 40 -28.29 33.23 -22.56
N ARG A 41 -27.99 32.19 -23.36
CA ARG A 41 -28.10 32.19 -24.83
C ARG A 41 -27.38 33.38 -25.47
N ILE A 42 -26.16 33.68 -25.02
CA ILE A 42 -25.36 34.79 -25.56
C ILE A 42 -24.56 34.26 -26.76
N PRO A 43 -24.90 34.63 -28.01
CA PRO A 43 -24.18 34.17 -29.19
C PRO A 43 -22.81 34.87 -29.33
N GLY A 44 -21.82 34.18 -29.91
CA GLY A 44 -20.57 34.78 -30.39
C GLY A 44 -19.36 34.69 -29.45
N MET A 45 -19.49 34.09 -28.26
CA MET A 45 -18.35 33.81 -27.36
C MET A 45 -17.88 32.34 -27.40
N ASP A 46 -18.59 31.49 -28.14
CA ASP A 46 -18.31 30.05 -28.24
C ASP A 46 -16.93 29.80 -28.85
N ASP A 47 -16.58 30.52 -29.93
CA ASP A 47 -15.27 30.39 -30.58
C ASP A 47 -14.11 30.72 -29.63
N PHE A 48 -14.26 31.77 -28.81
CA PHE A 48 -13.24 32.17 -27.85
C PHE A 48 -13.09 31.16 -26.71
N THR A 49 -14.19 30.68 -26.14
CA THR A 49 -14.17 29.71 -25.03
C THR A 49 -13.70 28.33 -25.50
N HIS A 50 -14.03 27.95 -26.73
CA HIS A 50 -13.51 26.74 -27.37
C HIS A 50 -12.01 26.87 -27.64
N ALA A 51 -11.55 27.97 -28.24
CA ALA A 51 -10.12 28.23 -28.45
C ALA A 51 -9.33 28.22 -27.13
N THR A 52 -9.90 28.79 -26.06
CA THR A 52 -9.30 28.76 -24.72
C THR A 52 -9.15 27.32 -24.21
N SER A 53 -10.17 26.48 -24.38
CA SER A 53 -10.11 25.06 -24.00
C SER A 53 -9.04 24.31 -24.80
N MET A 54 -8.94 24.58 -26.11
CA MET A 54 -7.95 23.98 -27.01
C MET A 54 -6.50 24.41 -26.69
N LEU A 55 -6.29 25.51 -25.96
CA LEU A 55 -4.99 25.89 -25.45
C LEU A 55 -4.69 25.24 -24.09
N LEU A 56 -5.64 25.27 -23.17
CA LEU A 56 -5.42 24.85 -21.78
C LEU A 56 -5.27 23.34 -21.62
N TRP A 57 -6.12 22.53 -22.28
CA TRP A 57 -6.11 21.08 -22.10
C TRP A 57 -4.82 20.40 -22.58
N PRO A 58 -4.31 20.67 -23.80
CA PRO A 58 -3.03 20.11 -24.24
C PRO A 58 -1.88 20.54 -23.34
N ARG A 59 -1.90 21.80 -22.86
CA ARG A 59 -0.88 22.31 -21.94
C ARG A 59 -0.92 21.60 -20.60
N PHE A 60 -2.11 21.41 -20.02
CA PHE A 60 -2.29 20.65 -18.78
C PHE A 60 -1.75 19.22 -18.92
N GLN A 61 -2.11 18.51 -19.99
CA GLN A 61 -1.63 17.15 -20.24
C GLN A 61 -0.10 17.11 -20.37
N TRP A 62 0.48 18.04 -21.11
CA TRP A 62 1.94 18.16 -21.23
C TRP A 62 2.62 18.37 -19.86
N VAL A 63 2.07 19.22 -19.00
CA VAL A 63 2.62 19.45 -17.64
C VAL A 63 2.51 18.18 -16.79
N MET A 64 1.38 17.47 -16.84
CA MET A 64 1.20 16.20 -16.13
C MET A 64 2.22 15.15 -16.60
N ASP A 65 2.44 15.02 -17.91
CA ASP A 65 3.46 14.13 -18.46
C ASP A 65 4.88 14.53 -18.00
N ARG A 66 5.18 15.82 -17.91
CA ARG A 66 6.47 16.31 -17.36
C ARG A 66 6.63 15.96 -15.89
N HIS A 67 5.59 16.07 -15.07
CA HIS A 67 5.66 15.64 -13.67
C HIS A 67 5.92 14.15 -13.54
N ILE A 68 5.22 13.31 -14.32
CA ILE A 68 5.43 11.85 -14.34
C ILE A 68 6.87 11.53 -14.74
N GLU A 69 7.36 12.18 -15.80
CA GLU A 69 8.72 11.96 -16.30
C GLU A 69 9.79 12.45 -15.31
N SER A 70 9.52 13.55 -14.63
CA SER A 70 10.40 14.06 -13.57
C SER A 70 10.53 13.05 -12.44
N VAL A 71 9.43 12.39 -12.03
CA VAL A 71 9.45 11.35 -10.99
C VAL A 71 10.24 10.13 -11.45
N ARG A 72 10.06 9.69 -12.69
CA ARG A 72 10.77 8.53 -13.27
C ARG A 72 12.28 8.72 -13.39
N LYS A 73 12.72 9.96 -13.60
CA LYS A 73 14.14 10.31 -13.79
C LYS A 73 14.87 10.70 -12.50
N VAL A 74 14.19 10.69 -11.35
CA VAL A 74 14.83 11.06 -10.08
C VAL A 74 15.98 10.11 -9.77
N ASN A 75 17.15 10.69 -9.46
CA ASN A 75 18.25 9.92 -8.89
C ASN A 75 18.00 9.74 -7.39
N VAL A 76 17.76 8.50 -6.97
CA VAL A 76 17.44 8.12 -5.59
C VAL A 76 18.49 8.58 -4.59
N ARG A 77 19.78 8.50 -4.95
CA ARG A 77 20.89 8.93 -4.07
C ARG A 77 20.95 10.42 -3.79
N LYS A 78 20.24 11.23 -4.58
CA LYS A 78 20.15 12.69 -4.40
C LYS A 78 18.85 13.12 -3.72
N MET A 79 18.00 12.18 -3.31
CA MET A 79 16.74 12.52 -2.65
C MET A 79 16.95 12.93 -1.19
N PRO A 80 16.05 13.77 -0.65
CA PRO A 80 16.06 14.08 0.77
C PRO A 80 15.86 12.79 1.57
N SER A 81 16.74 12.53 2.53
CA SER A 81 16.52 11.46 3.49
C SER A 81 15.33 11.83 4.38
N ALA A 82 14.43 10.88 4.61
CA ALA A 82 13.35 11.00 5.58
C ALA A 82 13.48 9.86 6.60
N PRO A 83 13.26 10.11 7.90
CA PRO A 83 13.13 9.04 8.87
C PRO A 83 12.01 8.08 8.44
N GLU A 84 12.17 6.77 8.70
CA GLU A 84 11.16 5.76 8.32
C GLU A 84 9.78 6.02 8.91
N SER A 85 9.72 6.68 10.06
CA SER A 85 8.47 7.02 10.75
C SER A 85 7.73 8.19 10.12
N GLN A 86 8.32 8.88 9.13
CA GLN A 86 7.77 10.07 8.51
C GLN A 86 7.47 9.85 7.03
N MET A 87 6.46 10.56 6.54
CA MET A 87 6.11 10.53 5.13
C MET A 87 7.24 11.15 4.31
N HIS A 88 7.71 10.43 3.31
CA HIS A 88 8.75 10.89 2.42
C HIS A 88 8.31 12.18 1.69
N PRO A 89 9.15 13.22 1.55
CA PRO A 89 8.73 14.51 1.00
C PRO A 89 8.14 14.44 -0.41
N VAL A 90 8.62 13.52 -1.25
CA VAL A 90 8.05 13.29 -2.59
C VAL A 90 6.64 12.69 -2.49
N MET A 91 6.45 11.73 -1.58
CA MET A 91 5.14 11.14 -1.33
C MET A 91 4.15 12.19 -0.81
N LYS A 92 4.59 13.04 0.14
CA LYS A 92 3.78 14.14 0.66
C LYS A 92 3.32 15.11 -0.42
N ARG A 93 4.24 15.52 -1.31
CA ARG A 93 3.91 16.38 -2.45
C ARG A 93 2.90 15.71 -3.38
N TYR A 94 3.09 14.43 -3.69
CA TYR A 94 2.12 13.66 -4.46
C TYR A 94 0.74 13.66 -3.81
N THR A 95 0.64 13.31 -2.53
CA THR A 95 -0.64 13.17 -1.84
C THR A 95 -1.43 14.46 -1.80
N HIS A 96 -0.79 15.59 -1.50
CA HIS A 96 -1.47 16.89 -1.53
C HIS A 96 -1.87 17.28 -2.96
N PHE A 97 -0.98 17.09 -3.93
CA PHE A 97 -1.24 17.43 -5.33
C PHE A 97 -2.39 16.62 -5.92
N ALA A 98 -2.39 15.30 -5.71
CA ALA A 98 -3.48 14.41 -6.13
C ALA A 98 -4.80 14.77 -5.44
N SER A 99 -4.80 15.07 -4.14
CA SER A 99 -6.00 15.50 -3.42
C SER A 99 -6.61 16.76 -4.05
N SER A 100 -5.78 17.76 -4.35
CA SER A 100 -6.22 19.01 -4.96
C SER A 100 -6.77 18.80 -6.37
N LEU A 101 -6.11 17.98 -7.21
CA LEU A 101 -6.60 17.65 -8.55
C LEU A 101 -7.94 16.91 -8.50
N LEU A 102 -8.10 15.94 -7.59
CA LEU A 102 -9.35 15.19 -7.44
C LEU A 102 -10.48 16.06 -6.93
N GLN A 103 -10.20 16.96 -6.00
CA GLN A 103 -11.18 17.96 -5.54
C GLN A 103 -11.65 18.85 -6.69
N LEU A 104 -10.74 19.31 -7.56
CA LEU A 104 -11.08 20.08 -8.76
C LEU A 104 -11.74 19.25 -9.86
N ASN A 105 -11.62 17.93 -9.82
CA ASN A 105 -12.29 17.01 -10.75
C ASN A 105 -13.68 16.60 -10.29
N HIS A 106 -14.02 16.83 -9.02
CA HIS A 106 -15.32 16.51 -8.48
C HIS A 106 -16.46 17.20 -9.25
N GLY A 107 -17.50 16.46 -9.59
CA GLY A 107 -18.65 16.93 -10.38
C GLY A 107 -18.42 16.96 -11.89
N TYR A 108 -17.16 16.99 -12.36
CA TYR A 108 -16.82 16.89 -13.78
C TYR A 108 -16.49 15.45 -14.20
N ASN A 109 -15.88 14.67 -13.30
CA ASN A 109 -15.52 13.27 -13.52
C ASN A 109 -14.69 13.05 -14.80
N ASP A 110 -13.74 13.95 -15.07
CA ASP A 110 -12.90 13.86 -16.27
C ASP A 110 -11.94 12.67 -16.18
N GLY A 111 -12.08 11.74 -17.13
CA GLY A 111 -11.27 10.52 -17.20
C GLY A 111 -9.80 10.76 -17.50
N ASN A 112 -9.44 11.83 -18.21
CA ASN A 112 -8.04 12.14 -18.54
C ASN A 112 -7.28 12.60 -17.30
N ILE A 113 -7.94 13.34 -16.40
CA ILE A 113 -7.36 13.73 -15.11
C ILE A 113 -7.15 12.50 -14.23
N THR A 114 -8.17 11.65 -14.10
CA THR A 114 -8.08 10.40 -13.33
C THR A 114 -6.96 9.48 -13.87
N THR A 115 -6.84 9.38 -15.19
CA THR A 115 -5.76 8.61 -15.85
C THR A 115 -4.39 9.21 -15.56
N SER A 116 -4.25 10.54 -15.63
CA SER A 116 -2.99 11.23 -15.33
C SER A 116 -2.55 11.03 -13.89
N ILE A 117 -3.50 11.12 -12.93
CA ILE A 117 -3.24 10.85 -11.52
C ILE A 117 -2.81 9.39 -11.32
N THR A 118 -3.50 8.44 -11.96
CA THR A 118 -3.14 7.00 -11.88
C THR A 118 -1.74 6.72 -12.43
N ARG A 119 -1.36 7.37 -13.54
CA ARG A 119 -0.02 7.26 -14.12
C ARG A 119 1.04 7.87 -13.18
N LEU A 120 0.74 9.01 -12.57
CA LEU A 120 1.62 9.65 -11.58
C LEU A 120 1.78 8.80 -10.32
N ARG A 121 0.69 8.24 -9.80
CA ARG A 121 0.68 7.28 -8.68
C ARG A 121 1.62 6.12 -8.94
N SER A 122 1.50 5.51 -10.13
CA SER A 122 2.33 4.37 -10.52
C SER A 122 3.82 4.74 -10.53
N ALA A 123 4.17 5.91 -11.06
CA ALA A 123 5.56 6.40 -11.04
C ALA A 123 6.08 6.66 -9.61
N ILE A 124 5.23 7.20 -8.74
CA ILE A 124 5.57 7.45 -7.33
C ILE A 124 5.77 6.14 -6.57
N ILE A 125 4.91 5.14 -6.76
CA ILE A 125 5.05 3.83 -6.12
C ILE A 125 6.37 3.18 -6.53
N VAL A 126 6.69 3.14 -7.82
CA VAL A 126 7.97 2.61 -8.31
C VAL A 126 9.16 3.35 -7.70
N LEU A 127 9.07 4.68 -7.59
CA LEU A 127 10.10 5.49 -6.95
C LEU A 127 10.27 5.13 -5.47
N MET A 128 9.17 5.01 -4.71
CA MET A 128 9.22 4.66 -3.29
C MET A 128 9.76 3.25 -3.07
N GLU A 129 9.41 2.28 -3.92
CA GLU A 129 9.98 0.93 -3.87
C GLU A 129 11.47 0.93 -4.20
N THR A 130 11.91 1.77 -5.15
CA THR A 130 13.33 1.91 -5.48
C THR A 130 14.12 2.53 -4.32
N VAL A 131 13.57 3.53 -3.63
CA VAL A 131 14.13 4.09 -2.39
C VAL A 131 14.24 3.02 -1.31
N ALA A 132 13.16 2.27 -1.12
CA ALA A 132 13.10 1.22 -0.10
C ALA A 132 14.16 0.13 -0.32
N ASN A 133 14.46 -0.21 -1.58
CA ASN A 133 15.47 -1.22 -1.92
C ASN A 133 16.92 -0.83 -1.57
N GLU A 134 17.19 0.42 -1.19
CA GLU A 134 18.50 0.79 -0.63
C GLU A 134 18.67 0.33 0.83
N TRP A 135 17.58 -0.09 1.48
CA TRP A 135 17.54 -0.50 2.88
C TRP A 135 17.44 -2.01 3.02
N ASP A 136 17.75 -2.52 4.22
CA ASP A 136 17.54 -3.92 4.54
C ASP A 136 16.07 -4.31 4.43
N SER A 137 15.81 -5.61 4.29
CA SER A 137 14.48 -6.07 3.90
C SER A 137 13.41 -5.97 5.00
N HIS A 138 13.70 -5.59 6.24
CA HIS A 138 12.65 -5.28 7.23
C HIS A 138 12.35 -3.79 7.21
N ARG A 139 13.42 -2.99 7.17
CA ARG A 139 13.38 -1.54 7.04
C ARG A 139 12.69 -1.05 5.77
N ASN A 140 12.89 -1.74 4.65
CA ASN A 140 12.26 -1.40 3.37
C ASN A 140 10.71 -1.53 3.43
N LEU A 141 10.19 -2.57 4.08
CA LEU A 141 8.77 -2.82 4.22
C LEU A 141 8.18 -1.86 5.25
N ALA A 142 8.86 -1.61 6.37
CA ALA A 142 8.46 -0.62 7.36
C ALA A 142 8.29 0.78 6.74
N PHE A 143 9.24 1.20 5.91
CA PHE A 143 9.16 2.44 5.14
C PHE A 143 7.92 2.53 4.25
N LEU A 144 7.66 1.49 3.46
CA LEU A 144 6.53 1.46 2.52
C LEU A 144 5.19 1.44 3.27
N ILE A 145 5.09 0.67 4.37
CA ILE A 145 3.91 0.60 5.22
C ILE A 145 3.62 1.97 5.85
N ASN A 146 4.62 2.62 6.44
CA ASN A 146 4.47 3.94 7.06
C ASN A 146 4.06 5.00 6.03
N ASN A 147 4.68 5.03 4.85
CA ASN A 147 4.31 5.97 3.78
C ASN A 147 2.89 5.74 3.26
N ALA A 148 2.48 4.48 3.09
CA ALA A 148 1.12 4.13 2.67
C ALA A 148 0.10 4.55 3.73
N HIS A 149 0.37 4.29 5.01
CA HIS A 149 -0.51 4.68 6.12
C HIS A 149 -0.69 6.19 6.20
N LEU A 150 0.40 6.96 6.22
CA LEU A 150 0.33 8.42 6.32
C LEU A 150 -0.39 9.03 5.09
N THR A 151 -0.27 8.37 3.93
CA THR A 151 -1.00 8.76 2.71
C THR A 151 -2.49 8.50 2.87
N LEU A 152 -2.88 7.35 3.42
CA LEU A 152 -4.27 7.03 3.75
C LEU A 152 -4.87 8.02 4.74
N GLU A 153 -4.13 8.43 5.78
CA GLU A 153 -4.59 9.46 6.72
C GLU A 153 -4.90 10.77 6.00
N THR A 154 -3.99 11.20 5.11
CA THR A 154 -4.17 12.43 4.34
C THR A 154 -5.37 12.34 3.38
N PHE A 155 -5.54 11.24 2.67
CA PHE A 155 -6.67 11.05 1.75
C PHE A 155 -8.00 10.87 2.49
N SER A 156 -8.00 10.19 3.64
CA SER A 156 -9.22 9.99 4.45
C SER A 156 -9.85 11.31 4.94
N ALA A 157 -9.08 12.40 5.00
CA ALA A 157 -9.58 13.73 5.30
C ALA A 157 -10.45 14.34 4.17
N SER A 158 -10.47 13.75 2.97
CA SER A 158 -11.17 14.26 1.79
C SER A 158 -12.06 13.21 1.14
N ARG A 159 -13.36 13.49 1.07
CA ARG A 159 -14.36 12.66 0.37
C ARG A 159 -14.12 12.52 -1.14
N TYR A 160 -13.23 13.33 -1.72
CA TYR A 160 -12.96 13.34 -3.16
C TYR A 160 -11.89 12.33 -3.59
N THR A 161 -11.29 11.61 -2.63
CA THR A 161 -10.11 10.77 -2.86
C THR A 161 -10.39 9.28 -2.70
N GLU A 162 -11.64 8.86 -2.85
CA GLU A 162 -12.08 7.47 -2.60
C GLU A 162 -11.30 6.43 -3.42
N SER A 163 -11.10 6.67 -4.72
CA SER A 163 -10.36 5.75 -5.59
C SER A 163 -8.89 5.62 -5.21
N GLU A 164 -8.25 6.72 -4.79
CA GLU A 164 -6.88 6.73 -4.29
C GLU A 164 -6.80 6.06 -2.92
N THR A 165 -7.76 6.32 -2.04
CA THR A 165 -7.84 5.70 -0.72
C THR A 165 -7.93 4.18 -0.83
N GLU A 166 -8.77 3.67 -1.73
CA GLU A 166 -8.92 2.23 -1.92
C GLU A 166 -7.63 1.59 -2.48
N PHE A 167 -6.97 2.25 -3.43
CA PHE A 167 -5.68 1.77 -3.93
C PHE A 167 -4.62 1.71 -2.82
N PHE A 168 -4.44 2.80 -2.05
CA PHE A 168 -3.44 2.82 -0.99
C PHE A 168 -3.78 1.88 0.17
N ARG A 169 -5.07 1.58 0.38
CA ARG A 169 -5.51 0.58 1.36
C ARG A 169 -5.10 -0.82 0.91
N GLY A 170 -5.31 -1.16 -0.36
CA GLY A 170 -4.81 -2.40 -0.95
C GLY A 170 -3.29 -2.50 -0.88
N PHE A 171 -2.59 -1.43 -1.26
CA PHE A 171 -1.12 -1.38 -1.19
C PHE A 171 -0.60 -1.54 0.25
N PHE A 172 -1.18 -0.83 1.21
CA PHE A 172 -0.85 -0.94 2.64
C PHE A 172 -1.03 -2.39 3.13
N ASN A 173 -2.20 -2.98 2.90
CA ASN A 173 -2.50 -4.35 3.31
C ASN A 173 -1.53 -5.36 2.68
N ALA A 174 -1.20 -5.19 1.40
CA ALA A 174 -0.24 -6.06 0.72
C ALA A 174 1.15 -5.98 1.38
N LYS A 175 1.65 -4.77 1.68
CA LYS A 175 2.97 -4.61 2.33
C LYS A 175 2.96 -5.11 3.78
N VAL A 176 1.87 -4.93 4.51
CA VAL A 176 1.69 -5.52 5.85
C VAL A 176 1.76 -7.04 5.80
N ASN A 177 1.09 -7.68 4.84
CA ASN A 177 1.15 -9.13 4.67
C ASN A 177 2.56 -9.60 4.30
N PHE A 178 3.26 -8.91 3.40
CA PHE A 178 4.66 -9.24 3.08
C PHE A 178 5.59 -9.12 4.29
N TYR A 179 5.39 -8.09 5.12
CA TYR A 179 6.14 -7.93 6.37
C TYR A 179 5.85 -9.10 7.34
N ALA A 180 4.57 -9.42 7.53
CA ALA A 180 4.14 -10.53 8.38
C ALA A 180 4.72 -11.87 7.92
N ASP A 181 4.65 -12.19 6.63
CA ASP A 181 5.22 -13.42 6.07
C ASP A 181 6.73 -13.50 6.31
N LYS A 182 7.42 -12.37 6.23
CA LYS A 182 8.86 -12.31 6.43
C LYS A 182 9.27 -12.48 7.90
N GLU A 183 8.57 -11.83 8.82
CA GLU A 183 8.74 -12.04 10.27
C GLU A 183 8.48 -13.50 10.66
N LEU A 184 7.41 -14.09 10.11
CA LEU A 184 7.11 -15.49 10.34
C LEU A 184 8.20 -16.41 9.78
N GLN A 185 8.75 -16.09 8.61
CA GLN A 185 9.86 -16.85 8.03
C GLN A 185 11.14 -16.73 8.87
N GLU A 186 11.43 -15.57 9.45
CA GLU A 186 12.61 -15.38 10.29
C GLU A 186 12.54 -16.15 11.61
N HIS A 187 11.36 -16.19 12.24
CA HIS A 187 11.20 -16.79 13.57
C HIS A 187 10.60 -18.21 13.58
N PHE A 188 9.85 -18.59 12.56
CA PHE A 188 9.12 -19.86 12.50
C PHE A 188 9.40 -20.65 11.21
N SER A 189 10.61 -20.50 10.65
CA SER A 189 11.05 -21.15 9.40
C SER A 189 10.83 -22.66 9.37
N ILE A 190 11.11 -23.36 10.48
CA ILE A 190 11.00 -24.83 10.55
C ILE A 190 9.54 -25.27 10.35
N LEU A 191 8.61 -24.62 11.05
CA LEU A 191 7.18 -24.86 10.90
C LEU A 191 6.70 -24.54 9.48
N LEU A 192 7.11 -23.40 8.93
CA LEU A 192 6.65 -22.95 7.61
C LEU A 192 7.21 -23.81 6.48
N THR A 193 8.49 -24.19 6.55
CA THR A 193 9.14 -25.06 5.55
C THR A 193 8.49 -26.44 5.56
N PHE A 194 8.26 -27.01 6.74
CA PHE A 194 7.52 -28.26 6.89
C PHE A 194 6.14 -28.21 6.23
N LEU A 195 5.37 -27.13 6.46
CA LEU A 195 4.05 -26.93 5.87
C LEU A 195 4.08 -26.68 4.34
N GLN A 196 5.21 -26.21 3.81
CA GLN A 196 5.42 -26.05 2.37
C GLN A 196 5.73 -27.40 1.70
N GLU A 197 6.58 -28.21 2.32
CA GLU A 197 6.95 -29.56 1.85
C GLU A 197 5.74 -30.50 1.87
N HIS A 198 4.87 -30.36 2.87
CA HIS A 198 3.70 -31.22 3.07
C HIS A 198 2.38 -30.58 2.59
N ARG A 199 2.44 -29.70 1.58
CA ARG A 199 1.22 -29.19 0.95
C ARG A 199 0.43 -30.36 0.33
N PRO A 200 -0.91 -30.38 0.46
CA PRO A 200 -1.71 -31.45 -0.11
C PRO A 200 -1.54 -31.46 -1.63
N SER A 201 -0.77 -32.42 -2.14
CA SER A 201 -0.69 -32.70 -3.57
C SER A 201 -2.03 -33.30 -4.01
N THR A 202 -2.62 -32.77 -5.07
CA THR A 202 -3.90 -33.21 -5.64
C THR A 202 -3.85 -34.60 -6.30
N SER A 203 -2.77 -35.35 -6.13
CA SER A 203 -2.59 -36.69 -6.70
C SER A 203 -3.42 -37.72 -5.95
N LYS A 204 -4.37 -38.34 -6.67
CA LYS A 204 -5.15 -39.49 -6.20
C LYS A 204 -4.23 -40.70 -5.96
N GLY A 205 -3.85 -40.96 -4.72
CA GLY A 205 -3.18 -42.21 -4.32
C GLY A 205 -2.44 -42.10 -2.98
N LYS A 206 -2.98 -42.79 -1.95
CA LYS A 206 -2.60 -42.76 -0.51
C LYS A 206 -2.65 -41.37 0.13
N ASP A 207 -3.22 -41.28 1.32
CA ASP A 207 -3.30 -40.01 2.07
C ASP A 207 -1.86 -39.58 2.45
N PRO A 208 -1.26 -38.56 1.80
CA PRO A 208 0.15 -38.21 2.00
C PRO A 208 0.45 -37.75 3.43
N VAL A 209 -0.61 -37.42 4.18
CA VAL A 209 -0.54 -37.04 5.59
C VAL A 209 -0.15 -38.23 6.47
N LYS A 210 -0.55 -39.47 6.15
CA LYS A 210 -0.25 -40.65 6.98
C LYS A 210 1.18 -41.18 6.82
N SER A 211 1.92 -40.70 5.83
CA SER A 211 3.32 -41.11 5.58
C SER A 211 4.34 -40.19 6.24
N ILE A 212 3.92 -39.09 6.89
CA ILE A 212 4.86 -38.16 7.53
C ILE A 212 5.46 -38.84 8.77
N PRO A 213 6.79 -38.96 8.89
CA PRO A 213 7.44 -39.57 10.05
C PRO A 213 7.12 -38.82 11.35
N VAL A 214 6.85 -39.57 12.43
CA VAL A 214 6.59 -38.98 13.76
C VAL A 214 7.78 -38.15 14.26
N GLU A 215 9.01 -38.56 13.93
CA GLU A 215 10.25 -37.83 14.26
C GLU A 215 10.26 -36.42 13.66
N GLU A 216 9.72 -36.24 12.45
CA GLU A 216 9.68 -34.96 11.79
C GLU A 216 8.65 -34.02 12.45
N LEU A 217 7.50 -34.57 12.81
CA LEU A 217 6.47 -33.85 13.59
C LEU A 217 7.00 -33.46 14.98
N ASP A 218 7.74 -34.37 15.64
CA ASP A 218 8.34 -34.12 16.95
C ASP A 218 9.39 -33.02 16.88
N ARG A 219 10.22 -33.02 15.83
CA ARG A 219 11.21 -31.96 15.60
C ARG A 219 10.56 -30.59 15.44
N VAL A 220 9.50 -30.48 14.64
CA VAL A 220 8.79 -29.20 14.42
C VAL A 220 8.11 -28.73 15.72
N SER A 221 7.45 -29.64 16.42
CA SER A 221 6.78 -29.37 17.69
C SER A 221 7.77 -28.97 18.79
N GLY A 222 8.90 -29.67 18.89
CA GLY A 222 9.98 -29.38 19.83
C GLY A 222 10.59 -27.99 19.62
N ASP A 223 10.94 -27.62 18.37
CA ASP A 223 11.46 -26.28 18.06
C ASP A 223 10.45 -25.19 18.43
N PHE A 224 9.18 -25.38 18.05
CA PHE A 224 8.12 -24.43 18.36
C PHE A 224 7.96 -24.26 19.87
N ASN A 225 7.80 -25.37 20.60
CA ASN A 225 7.58 -25.39 22.05
C ASN A 225 8.73 -24.76 22.82
N ALA A 226 9.97 -24.90 22.34
CA ALA A 226 11.16 -24.38 23.02
C ALA A 226 11.18 -22.85 23.11
N ALA A 227 10.70 -22.13 22.09
CA ALA A 227 10.94 -20.69 21.98
C ALA A 227 9.74 -19.83 21.51
N TRP A 228 8.56 -20.41 21.27
CA TRP A 228 7.43 -19.65 20.69
C TRP A 228 7.04 -18.39 21.48
N ARG A 229 7.04 -18.42 22.83
CA ARG A 229 6.73 -17.24 23.65
C ARG A 229 7.76 -16.12 23.47
N GLN A 230 9.04 -16.49 23.47
CA GLN A 230 10.13 -15.55 23.29
C GLN A 230 10.11 -14.94 21.89
N ARG A 231 9.89 -15.76 20.86
CA ARG A 231 9.75 -15.33 19.46
C ARG A 231 8.57 -14.37 19.28
N ILE A 232 7.39 -14.67 19.85
CA ILE A 232 6.23 -13.77 19.83
C ILE A 232 6.54 -12.43 20.53
N ALA A 233 7.20 -12.46 21.69
CA ALA A 233 7.58 -11.24 22.40
C ALA A 233 8.57 -10.37 21.60
N PHE A 234 9.50 -11.00 20.88
CA PHE A 234 10.43 -10.31 19.98
C PHE A 234 9.68 -9.64 18.82
N VAL A 235 8.82 -10.38 18.11
CA VAL A 235 7.98 -9.85 17.01
C VAL A 235 7.13 -8.68 17.50
N SER A 236 6.49 -8.80 18.67
CA SER A 236 5.72 -7.71 19.26
C SER A 236 6.58 -6.47 19.52
N THR A 237 7.78 -6.66 20.07
CA THR A 237 8.68 -5.54 20.37
C THR A 237 9.20 -4.88 19.09
N ALA A 238 9.50 -5.66 18.06
CA ALA A 238 9.95 -5.17 16.76
C ALA A 238 8.86 -4.33 16.08
N ALA A 239 7.63 -4.86 16.01
CA ALA A 239 6.48 -4.15 15.46
C ALA A 239 6.22 -2.82 16.19
N MET A 240 6.26 -2.80 17.53
CA MET A 240 5.99 -1.55 18.26
C MET A 240 7.10 -0.49 18.11
N LYS A 241 8.31 -0.87 17.72
CA LYS A 241 9.45 0.07 17.55
C LYS A 241 9.60 0.61 16.14
N GLN A 242 9.25 -0.15 15.11
CA GLN A 242 9.58 0.19 13.71
C GLN A 242 8.51 1.05 13.01
N PHE A 243 7.27 1.05 13.49
CA PHE A 243 6.16 1.74 12.80
C PHE A 243 5.88 3.13 13.34
N SER A 244 5.41 4.01 12.46
CA SER A 244 5.21 5.44 12.72
C SER A 244 4.20 5.75 13.82
N ASN A 245 3.25 4.84 14.06
CA ASN A 245 2.29 4.96 15.15
C ASN A 245 1.89 3.58 15.69
N PHE A 246 1.24 3.63 16.85
CA PHE A 246 0.78 2.44 17.56
C PHE A 246 -0.22 1.59 16.75
N LYS A 247 -1.12 2.24 16.01
CA LYS A 247 -2.18 1.57 15.23
C LYS A 247 -1.61 0.72 14.08
N VAL A 248 -0.58 1.22 13.40
CA VAL A 248 0.14 0.48 12.36
C VAL A 248 0.88 -0.70 12.98
N GLY A 249 1.59 -0.48 14.09
CA GLY A 249 2.27 -1.55 14.84
C GLY A 249 1.31 -2.67 15.26
N GLN A 250 0.13 -2.33 15.78
CA GLN A 250 -0.91 -3.30 16.10
C GLN A 250 -1.45 -4.04 14.88
N THR A 251 -1.66 -3.34 13.76
CA THR A 251 -2.15 -3.96 12.52
C THR A 251 -1.15 -5.00 11.99
N VAL A 252 0.15 -4.65 11.98
CA VAL A 252 1.23 -5.54 11.55
C VAL A 252 1.39 -6.72 12.50
N LEU A 253 1.37 -6.46 13.81
CA LEU A 253 1.42 -7.50 14.81
C LEU A 253 0.24 -8.47 14.67
N GLN A 254 -0.97 -7.95 14.51
CA GLN A 254 -2.16 -8.77 14.31
C GLN A 254 -2.06 -9.62 13.03
N ALA A 255 -1.60 -9.07 11.91
CA ALA A 255 -1.41 -9.82 10.68
C ALA A 255 -0.41 -10.97 10.86
N THR A 256 0.73 -10.69 11.51
CA THR A 256 1.79 -11.67 11.81
C THR A 256 1.26 -12.78 12.71
N LEU A 257 0.61 -12.40 13.81
CA LEU A 257 0.02 -13.34 14.76
C LEU A 257 -1.09 -14.19 14.13
N SER A 258 -1.96 -13.60 13.31
CA SER A 258 -2.98 -14.33 12.56
C SER A 258 -2.37 -15.35 11.59
N GLY A 259 -1.29 -14.98 10.88
CA GLY A 259 -0.54 -15.89 10.02
C GLY A 259 0.09 -17.06 10.79
N LEU A 260 0.69 -16.77 11.96
CA LEU A 260 1.24 -17.79 12.87
C LEU A 260 0.18 -18.79 13.31
N LEU A 261 -0.98 -18.30 13.77
CA LEU A 261 -2.07 -19.15 14.22
C LEU A 261 -2.57 -20.04 13.08
N LEU A 262 -2.76 -19.48 11.88
CA LEU A 262 -3.18 -20.26 10.73
C LEU A 262 -2.16 -21.36 10.38
N ALA A 263 -0.86 -21.05 10.39
CA ALA A 263 0.18 -22.03 10.18
C ALA A 263 0.16 -23.13 11.26
N TYR A 264 0.04 -22.74 12.52
CA TYR A 264 0.02 -23.66 13.64
C TYR A 264 -1.22 -24.56 13.65
N THR A 265 -2.42 -24.02 13.44
CA THR A 265 -3.65 -24.82 13.31
C THR A 265 -3.59 -25.80 12.13
N ARG A 266 -2.92 -25.42 11.03
CA ARG A 266 -2.68 -26.36 9.93
C ARG A 266 -1.75 -27.50 10.34
N PHE A 267 -0.72 -27.21 11.14
CA PHE A 267 0.22 -28.22 11.63
C PHE A 267 -0.43 -29.18 12.62
N THR A 268 -1.15 -28.68 13.63
CA THR A 268 -1.91 -29.51 14.58
C THR A 268 -2.95 -30.36 13.85
N GLY A 269 -3.64 -29.80 12.85
CA GLY A 269 -4.56 -30.54 12.00
C GLY A 269 -3.91 -31.69 11.21
N LEU A 270 -2.64 -31.58 10.82
CA LEU A 270 -1.91 -32.70 10.20
C LEU A 270 -1.66 -33.83 11.21
N ILE A 271 -1.24 -33.49 12.43
CA ILE A 271 -1.03 -34.47 13.51
C ILE A 271 -2.34 -35.19 13.85
N GLU A 272 -3.44 -34.44 14.00
CA GLU A 272 -4.76 -35.02 14.30
C GLU A 272 -5.25 -35.98 13.22
N ARG A 273 -4.96 -35.67 11.94
CA ARG A 273 -5.30 -36.53 10.80
C ARG A 273 -4.49 -37.82 10.73
N GLN A 274 -3.28 -37.85 11.29
CA GLN A 274 -2.51 -39.11 11.41
C GLN A 274 -3.08 -40.03 12.48
N GLY A 275 -3.60 -39.45 13.57
CA GLY A 275 -4.34 -40.14 14.62
C GLY A 275 -3.80 -39.86 16.02
N ARG A 276 -4.67 -39.98 17.02
CA ARG A 276 -4.39 -39.64 18.43
C ARG A 276 -3.25 -40.44 19.11
N HIS A 277 -2.75 -41.50 18.46
CA HIS A 277 -1.61 -42.26 18.97
C HIS A 277 -0.28 -41.51 18.72
N VAL A 278 -0.18 -40.75 17.62
CA VAL A 278 1.03 -40.02 17.25
C VAL A 278 1.47 -39.05 18.35
N THR A 279 0.53 -38.33 18.96
CA THR A 279 0.84 -37.41 20.07
C THR A 279 1.36 -38.12 21.33
N ARG A 280 1.09 -39.42 21.50
CA ARG A 280 1.64 -40.22 22.61
C ARG A 280 3.07 -40.70 22.32
N ASP A 281 3.38 -40.90 21.05
CA ASP A 281 4.69 -41.38 20.59
C ASP A 281 5.72 -40.24 20.45
N MET A 282 5.25 -38.98 20.49
CA MET A 282 6.07 -37.76 20.48
C MET A 282 6.68 -37.47 21.84
N ALA A 283 7.98 -37.14 21.87
CA ALA A 283 8.67 -36.65 23.06
C ALA A 283 8.25 -35.21 23.41
N HIS A 284 7.91 -34.41 22.40
CA HIS A 284 7.52 -33.02 22.50
C HIS A 284 6.13 -32.83 21.86
N PRO A 285 5.03 -33.18 22.54
CA PRO A 285 3.69 -33.02 21.98
C PRO A 285 3.37 -31.53 21.72
N PRO A 286 2.58 -31.21 20.67
CA PRO A 286 2.25 -29.83 20.35
C PRO A 286 1.45 -29.18 21.48
N ILE A 287 1.71 -27.90 21.76
CA ILE A 287 0.87 -27.14 22.68
C ILE A 287 -0.56 -27.00 22.12
N SER A 288 -1.53 -26.81 23.02
CA SER A 288 -2.91 -26.57 22.59
C SER A 288 -3.04 -25.23 21.86
N GLU A 289 -3.90 -25.19 20.84
CA GLU A 289 -4.23 -23.95 20.13
C GLU A 289 -4.81 -22.88 21.07
N GLN A 290 -5.51 -23.30 22.13
CA GLN A 290 -6.03 -22.40 23.16
C GLN A 290 -4.90 -21.70 23.93
N THR A 291 -3.82 -22.42 24.26
CA THR A 291 -2.64 -21.85 24.93
C THR A 291 -1.97 -20.79 24.05
N LEU A 292 -1.82 -21.09 22.76
CA LEU A 292 -1.28 -20.13 21.79
C LEU A 292 -2.17 -18.88 21.68
N LEU A 293 -3.48 -19.08 21.52
CA LEU A 293 -4.47 -18.00 21.46
C LEU A 293 -4.47 -17.12 22.71
N LEU A 294 -4.38 -17.71 23.91
CA LEU A 294 -4.33 -16.97 25.18
C LEU A 294 -3.09 -16.08 25.27
N GLU A 295 -1.94 -16.58 24.82
CA GLU A 295 -0.71 -15.78 24.79
C GLU A 295 -0.82 -14.63 23.78
N MET A 296 -1.30 -14.91 22.57
CA MET A 296 -1.50 -13.88 21.54
C MET A 296 -2.47 -12.78 21.98
N LYS A 297 -3.50 -13.12 22.77
CA LYS A 297 -4.45 -12.14 23.33
C LYS A 297 -3.78 -11.13 24.26
N LYS A 298 -2.69 -11.48 24.93
CA LYS A 298 -1.96 -10.53 25.80
C LYS A 298 -1.50 -9.33 24.99
N PHE A 299 -1.05 -9.55 23.76
CA PHE A 299 -0.52 -8.52 22.86
C PHE A 299 -1.60 -7.72 22.10
N ARG A 300 -2.86 -8.19 22.11
CA ARG A 300 -4.02 -7.46 21.56
C ARG A 300 -4.56 -6.38 22.49
N GLY A 301 -4.32 -6.51 23.79
CA GLY A 301 -4.87 -5.62 24.83
C GLY A 301 -3.82 -4.90 25.68
N THR A 302 -2.53 -5.09 25.39
CA THR A 302 -1.46 -4.29 25.98
C THR A 302 -1.05 -3.20 25.00
N PHE A 303 -1.42 -1.97 25.38
CA PHE A 303 -1.25 -0.67 24.72
C PHE A 303 -2.27 -0.37 23.61
#